data_AF-A0A2H0LFK2-F1
#
_entry.id   AF-A0A2H0LFK2-F1
#
_cell.length_a   1.000
_cell.length_b   1.000
_cell.length_c   1.000
_cell.angle_alpha   90.00
_cell.angle_beta   90.00
_cell.angle_gamma   90.00
#
_symmetry.space_group_name_H-M   'P 1'
#
loop_
_entity.id
_entity.type
_entity.pdbx_description
1 polymer ?
#
loop_
_entity_poly.entity_id
_entity_poly.type
_entity_poly.pdbx_seq_one_letter_code
_entity_poly.pdbx_strand_id
1 'polypeptide(L)'
;MKTKEAFSSFFRVVNNLFARKVNSRLKRRGQVVMDRFKSPRIQDDSHMLRTMTYGDLNGVRCGRDKKPDDATWSSYAYYAYGCDDPLITTAPSYETLGKTSEERQRAYRDMVRELMR
;
A
#
# COMPACT_ATOMS: atom_id res chain seq x y z
N MET A 1 -16.98 5.97 -4.71
CA MET A 1 -17.52 4.68 -5.20
C MET A 1 -18.19 3.98 -4.03
N LYS A 2 -19.50 3.67 -4.08
CA LYS A 2 -20.31 3.37 -2.88
C LYS A 2 -20.75 1.91 -2.72
N THR A 3 -20.62 1.07 -3.74
CA THR A 3 -21.06 -0.33 -3.70
C THR A 3 -19.97 -1.29 -4.16
N LYS A 4 -20.08 -2.56 -3.76
CA LYS A 4 -19.15 -3.63 -4.16
C LYS A 4 -19.17 -3.83 -5.68
N GLU A 5 -20.34 -3.70 -6.30
CA GLU A 5 -20.57 -3.87 -7.74
C GLU A 5 -19.88 -2.74 -8.53
N ALA A 6 -20.00 -1.49 -8.04
CA ALA A 6 -19.30 -0.36 -8.62
C ALA A 6 -17.78 -0.54 -8.51
N PHE A 7 -17.31 -1.04 -7.36
CA PHE A 7 -15.89 -1.31 -7.13
C PHE A 7 -15.34 -2.40 -8.05
N SER A 8 -16.06 -3.52 -8.16
CA SER A 8 -15.72 -4.61 -9.09
C SER A 8 -15.72 -4.13 -10.55
N SER A 9 -16.71 -3.33 -10.95
CA SER A 9 -16.80 -2.80 -12.31
C SER A 9 -15.65 -1.86 -12.65
N PHE A 10 -15.25 -1.00 -11.71
CA PHE A 10 -14.09 -0.12 -11.87
C PHE A 10 -12.79 -0.93 -12.07
N PHE A 11 -12.51 -1.90 -11.19
CA PHE A 11 -11.29 -2.71 -11.31
C PHE A 11 -11.28 -3.59 -12.56
N ARG A 12 -12.45 -4.02 -13.06
CA ARG A 12 -12.54 -4.69 -14.35
C ARG A 12 -12.01 -3.81 -15.48
N VAL A 13 -12.35 -2.51 -15.50
CA VAL A 13 -11.87 -1.56 -16.50
C VAL A 13 -10.37 -1.32 -16.34
N VAL A 14 -9.91 -1.05 -15.11
CA VAL A 14 -8.48 -0.82 -14.81
C VAL A 14 -7.63 -2.01 -15.26
N ASN A 15 -7.98 -3.23 -14.87
CA ASN A 15 -7.24 -4.44 -15.22
C ASN A 15 -7.25 -4.69 -16.73
N ASN A 16 -8.36 -4.43 -17.41
CA ASN A 16 -8.44 -4.57 -18.87
C ASN A 16 -7.51 -3.59 -19.59
N LEU A 17 -7.55 -2.31 -19.22
CA LEU A 17 -6.71 -1.28 -19.82
C LEU A 17 -5.22 -1.55 -19.54
N PHE A 18 -4.88 -1.93 -18.32
CA PHE A 18 -3.52 -2.30 -17.94
C PHE A 18 -3.02 -3.50 -18.75
N ALA A 19 -3.80 -4.59 -18.81
CA ALA A 19 -3.42 -5.79 -19.57
C ALA A 19 -3.22 -5.49 -21.06
N ARG A 20 -4.12 -4.69 -21.67
CA ARG A 20 -3.99 -4.25 -23.07
C ARG A 20 -2.71 -3.46 -23.29
N LYS A 21 -2.40 -2.50 -22.42
CA LYS A 21 -1.20 -1.66 -22.52
C LYS A 21 0.08 -2.50 -22.40
N VAL A 22 0.14 -3.38 -21.41
CA VAL A 22 1.30 -4.27 -21.19
C VAL A 22 1.49 -5.22 -22.36
N ASN A 23 0.44 -5.87 -22.83
CA ASN A 23 0.51 -6.82 -23.96
C ASN A 23 0.94 -6.13 -25.26
N SER A 24 0.41 -4.94 -25.53
CA SER A 24 0.84 -4.12 -26.67
C SER A 24 2.32 -3.73 -26.57
N ARG A 25 2.77 -3.24 -25.41
CA ARG A 25 4.16 -2.80 -25.21
C ARG A 25 5.16 -3.95 -25.29
N LEU A 26 4.80 -5.12 -24.76
CA LEU A 26 5.66 -6.30 -24.73
C LEU A 26 5.46 -7.24 -25.94
N LYS A 27 4.65 -6.84 -26.94
CA LYS A 27 4.32 -7.64 -28.13
C LYS A 27 3.85 -9.07 -27.79
N ARG A 28 3.12 -9.24 -26.69
CA ARG A 28 2.61 -10.54 -26.22
C ARG A 28 1.08 -10.57 -26.23
N ARG A 29 0.50 -11.76 -26.06
CA ARG A 29 -0.94 -11.98 -25.87
C ARG A 29 -1.18 -12.78 -24.59
N GLY A 30 -2.40 -12.73 -24.08
CA GLY A 30 -2.83 -13.52 -22.92
C GLY A 30 -3.06 -12.71 -21.65
N GLN A 31 -3.27 -13.44 -20.55
CA GLN A 31 -3.63 -12.89 -19.25
C GLN A 31 -2.43 -12.20 -18.59
N VAL A 32 -2.64 -11.00 -18.06
CA VAL A 32 -1.62 -10.22 -17.32
C VAL A 32 -1.90 -10.23 -15.82
N VAL A 33 -3.16 -10.01 -15.45
CA VAL A 33 -3.63 -10.06 -14.06
C VAL A 33 -4.32 -11.41 -13.86
N MET A 34 -3.75 -12.25 -13.00
CA MET A 34 -4.17 -13.65 -12.83
C MET A 34 -5.47 -13.80 -12.04
N ASP A 35 -5.65 -12.99 -11.00
CA ASP A 35 -6.78 -13.09 -10.08
C ASP A 35 -7.73 -11.91 -10.12
N ARG A 36 -8.94 -12.12 -9.58
CA ARG A 36 -9.89 -11.03 -9.32
C ARG A 36 -9.40 -10.16 -8.15
N PHE A 37 -9.73 -8.88 -8.20
CA PHE A 37 -9.45 -7.96 -7.10
C PHE A 37 -10.13 -8.42 -5.80
N LYS A 38 -9.38 -8.38 -4.69
CA LYS A 38 -9.88 -8.69 -3.35
C LYS A 38 -10.06 -7.40 -2.57
N SER A 39 -11.24 -7.19 -1.99
CA SER A 39 -11.63 -5.96 -1.28
C SER A 39 -12.01 -6.23 0.18
N PRO A 40 -11.11 -6.72 1.04
CA PRO A 40 -11.41 -6.89 2.46
C PRO A 40 -11.70 -5.52 3.10
N ARG A 41 -12.66 -5.48 4.03
CA ARG A 41 -13.02 -4.25 4.74
C ARG A 41 -12.11 -4.08 5.97
N ILE A 42 -11.48 -2.92 6.09
CA ILE A 42 -10.79 -2.50 7.32
C ILE A 42 -11.83 -2.34 8.43
N GLN A 43 -11.58 -2.96 9.60
CA GLN A 43 -12.56 -3.03 10.69
C GLN A 43 -12.32 -1.97 11.76
N ASP A 44 -11.05 -1.63 12.01
CA ASP A 44 -10.62 -0.73 13.07
C ASP A 44 -9.23 -0.14 12.75
N ASP A 45 -8.77 0.77 13.62
CA ASP A 45 -7.49 1.46 13.45
C ASP A 45 -6.28 0.52 13.52
N SER A 46 -6.34 -0.53 14.35
CA SER A 46 -5.25 -1.51 14.44
C SER A 46 -5.11 -2.31 13.15
N HIS A 47 -6.24 -2.69 12.53
CA HIS A 47 -6.27 -3.35 11.24
C HIS A 47 -5.77 -2.41 10.12
N MET A 48 -6.09 -1.12 10.19
CA MET A 48 -5.56 -0.12 9.26
C MET A 48 -4.03 -0.05 9.34
N LEU A 49 -3.48 0.14 10.54
CA LEU A 49 -2.03 0.21 10.76
C LEU A 49 -1.31 -1.08 10.34
N ARG A 50 -1.92 -2.25 10.60
CA ARG A 50 -1.37 -3.54 10.14
C ARG A 50 -1.38 -3.66 8.62
N THR A 51 -2.40 -3.14 7.95
CA THR A 51 -2.48 -3.12 6.48
C THR A 51 -1.43 -2.17 5.88
N MET A 52 -1.25 -1.00 6.49
CA MET A 52 -0.23 -0.03 6.08
C MET A 52 1.18 -0.62 6.18
N THR A 53 1.54 -1.13 7.36
CA THR A 53 2.84 -1.78 7.58
C THR A 53 3.04 -3.03 6.72
N TYR A 54 1.97 -3.75 6.38
CA TYR A 54 2.05 -4.84 5.40
C TYR A 54 2.52 -4.34 4.03
N GLY A 55 1.93 -3.26 3.52
CA GLY A 55 2.30 -2.67 2.24
C GLY A 55 3.76 -2.19 2.23
N ASP A 56 4.16 -1.47 3.27
CA ASP A 56 5.52 -0.93 3.43
C ASP A 56 6.58 -2.04 3.55
N LEU A 57 6.23 -3.17 4.17
CA LEU A 57 7.14 -4.32 4.31
C LEU A 57 7.10 -5.31 3.15
N ASN A 58 6.15 -5.18 2.21
CA ASN A 58 5.95 -6.18 1.17
C ASN A 58 7.18 -6.32 0.25
N GLY A 59 7.86 -5.21 -0.04
CA GLY A 59 9.09 -5.20 -0.84
C GLY A 59 10.24 -5.98 -0.20
N VAL A 60 10.38 -5.88 1.12
CA VAL A 60 11.35 -6.65 1.90
C VAL A 60 10.96 -8.13 1.93
N ARG A 61 9.68 -8.41 2.21
CA ARG A 61 9.16 -9.79 2.30
C ARG A 61 9.27 -10.57 0.99
N CYS A 62 9.16 -9.90 -0.15
CA CYS A 62 9.36 -10.54 -1.46
C CYS A 62 10.83 -10.57 -1.92
N GLY A 63 11.76 -10.09 -1.08
CA GLY A 63 13.20 -10.09 -1.37
C GLY A 63 13.64 -9.04 -2.40
N ARG A 64 12.76 -8.11 -2.80
CA ARG A 64 13.10 -7.03 -3.73
C ARG A 64 13.96 -5.95 -3.06
N ASP A 65 13.60 -5.61 -1.83
CA ASP A 65 14.19 -4.50 -1.07
C ASP A 65 14.92 -5.06 0.16
N LYS A 66 16.09 -4.51 0.54
CA LYS A 66 16.84 -5.02 1.70
C LYS A 66 16.28 -4.52 3.03
N LYS A 67 15.72 -3.31 3.01
CA LYS A 67 15.10 -2.64 4.15
C LYS A 67 13.92 -1.79 3.66
N PRO A 68 12.97 -1.41 4.54
CA PRO A 68 11.78 -0.68 4.15
C PRO A 68 12.11 0.68 3.50
N ASP A 69 13.22 1.30 3.89
CA ASP A 69 13.71 2.56 3.33
C ASP A 69 14.05 2.48 1.83
N ASP A 70 14.35 1.29 1.32
CA ASP A 70 14.69 1.10 -0.09
C ASP A 70 13.43 0.99 -0.97
N ALA A 71 12.24 0.82 -0.37
CA ALA A 71 10.99 0.59 -1.09
C ALA A 71 10.40 1.92 -1.63
N THR A 72 10.83 2.33 -2.82
CA THR A 72 10.36 3.55 -3.50
C THR A 72 8.88 3.55 -3.88
N TRP A 73 8.24 2.38 -3.91
CA TRP A 73 6.82 2.20 -4.24
C TRP A 73 5.99 1.91 -2.98
N SER A 74 6.34 2.54 -1.87
CA SER A 74 5.68 2.39 -0.57
C SER A 74 5.41 3.75 0.07
N SER A 75 4.48 3.77 1.03
CA SER A 75 4.20 4.96 1.84
C SER A 75 5.17 5.11 3.01
N TYR A 76 6.17 4.24 3.14
CA TYR A 76 7.04 4.18 4.30
C TYR A 76 7.78 5.49 4.52
N ALA A 77 8.33 6.13 3.48
CA ALA A 77 9.05 7.39 3.61
C ALA A 77 8.17 8.51 4.22
N TYR A 78 6.90 8.56 3.82
CA TYR A 78 5.93 9.51 4.35
C TYR A 78 5.65 9.27 5.84
N TYR A 79 5.25 8.05 6.20
CA TYR A 79 4.84 7.74 7.57
C TYR A 79 6.02 7.59 8.54
N ALA A 80 7.18 7.14 8.08
CA ALA A 80 8.35 6.94 8.92
C ALA A 80 9.23 8.18 9.08
N TYR A 81 9.25 9.08 8.09
CA TYR A 81 10.19 10.22 8.07
C TYR A 81 9.55 11.56 7.71
N GLY A 82 8.25 11.60 7.43
CA GLY A 82 7.55 12.84 7.06
C GLY A 82 7.95 13.37 5.68
N CYS A 83 8.45 12.52 4.78
CA CYS A 83 8.69 12.91 3.40
C CYS A 83 7.36 13.18 2.72
N ASP A 84 7.13 14.43 2.29
CA ASP A 84 5.87 14.81 1.66
C ASP A 84 5.63 14.01 0.35
N ASP A 85 4.39 13.56 0.18
CA ASP A 85 3.96 12.84 -1.01
C ASP A 85 2.52 13.29 -1.34
N PRO A 86 2.31 14.00 -2.46
CA PRO A 86 0.99 14.54 -2.81
C PRO A 86 -0.03 13.44 -3.15
N LEU A 87 0.40 12.19 -3.31
CA LEU A 87 -0.48 11.05 -3.53
C LEU A 87 -1.01 10.44 -2.23
N ILE A 88 -0.48 10.86 -1.07
CA ILE A 88 -0.83 10.30 0.23
C ILE A 88 -1.78 11.25 0.97
N THR A 89 -2.93 10.72 1.35
CA THR A 89 -3.79 11.29 2.39
C THR A 89 -3.50 10.58 3.71
N THR A 90 -3.17 11.34 4.75
CA THR A 90 -2.82 10.76 6.06
C THR A 90 -3.96 9.92 6.62
N ALA A 91 -3.64 8.70 7.02
CA ALA A 91 -4.60 7.82 7.66
C ALA A 91 -4.96 8.33 9.07
N PRO A 92 -6.24 8.41 9.46
CA PRO A 92 -6.64 8.79 10.82
C PRO A 92 -6.00 7.91 11.91
N SER A 93 -5.88 6.60 11.65
CA SER A 93 -5.19 5.66 12.55
C SER A 93 -3.70 5.96 12.76
N TYR A 94 -3.03 6.65 11.83
CA TYR A 94 -1.66 7.12 12.02
C TYR A 94 -1.62 8.36 12.93
N GLU A 95 -2.62 9.24 12.81
CA GLU A 95 -2.73 10.45 13.65
C GLU A 95 -2.89 10.11 15.14
N THR A 96 -3.45 8.94 15.47
CA THR A 96 -3.60 8.48 16.86
C THR A 96 -2.31 7.98 17.50
N LEU A 97 -1.23 7.77 16.73
CA LEU A 97 0.04 7.25 17.23
C LEU A 97 0.82 8.25 18.10
N GLY A 98 0.46 9.53 18.06
CA GLY A 98 1.20 10.59 18.74
C GLY A 98 0.60 11.97 18.49
N LYS A 99 0.86 12.90 19.41
CA LYS A 99 0.38 14.28 19.32
C LYS A 99 1.19 15.10 18.34
N THR A 100 2.49 14.82 18.23
CA THR A 100 3.39 15.49 17.27
C THR A 100 3.77 14.60 16.11
N SER A 101 4.26 15.21 15.02
CA SER A 101 4.84 14.49 13.87
C SER A 101 5.94 13.53 14.29
N GLU A 102 6.81 13.96 15.19
CA GLU A 102 7.99 13.19 15.64
C GLU A 102 7.57 11.97 16.45
N GLU A 103 6.55 12.10 17.30
CA GLU A 103 5.97 11.00 18.06
C GLU A 103 5.36 9.96 17.12
N ARG A 104 4.54 10.40 16.15
CA ARG A 104 3.89 9.50 15.18
C ARG A 104 4.89 8.75 14.32
N GLN A 105 5.88 9.46 13.77
CA GLN A 105 6.94 8.87 12.96
C GLN A 105 7.76 7.86 13.76
N ARG A 106 8.09 8.17 15.03
CA ARG A 106 8.80 7.25 15.91
C ARG A 106 8.00 5.99 16.19
N ALA A 107 6.74 6.15 16.59
CA ALA A 107 5.85 5.02 16.84
C ALA A 107 5.70 4.12 15.61
N TYR A 108 5.54 4.71 14.43
CA TYR A 108 5.45 3.96 13.17
C TYR A 108 6.74 3.19 12.85
N ARG A 109 7.91 3.81 13.02
CA ARG A 109 9.20 3.12 12.86
C ARG A 109 9.36 1.97 13.84
N ASP A 110 8.95 2.15 15.09
CA ASP A 110 9.06 1.11 16.12
C ASP A 110 8.13 -0.08 15.83
N MET A 111 6.90 0.17 15.37
CA MET A 111 6.01 -0.88 14.87
C MET A 111 6.63 -1.66 13.70
N VAL A 112 7.22 -0.96 12.73
CA VAL A 112 7.86 -1.62 11.57
C VAL A 112 9.08 -2.42 12.00
N ARG A 113 9.89 -1.91 12.92
CA ARG A 113 11.04 -2.65 13.49
C ARG A 113 10.61 -3.91 14.23
N GLU A 114 9.53 -3.84 15.01
CA GLU A 114 8.99 -5.01 15.71
C GLU A 114 8.55 -6.11 14.74
N LEU A 115 7.93 -5.73 13.62
CA LEU A 115 7.49 -6.65 12.57
C LEU A 115 8.64 -7.24 11.71
N MET A 116 9.86 -6.71 11.84
CA MET A 116 11.06 -7.18 11.14
C MET A 116 11.97 -8.07 12.01
N ARG A 117 11.61 -8.29 13.28
CA ARG A 117 12.28 -9.27 14.15
C ARG A 117 11.92 -10.69 13.74
#